data_AF-A0A1G2HGW9-F1
#
_entry.id   AF-A0A1G2HGW9-F1
#
_cell.length_a   1.000
_cell.length_b   1.000
_cell.length_c   1.000
_cell.angle_alpha   90.00
_cell.angle_beta   90.00
_cell.angle_gamma   90.00
#
_symmetry.space_group_name_H-M   'P 1'
#
loop_
_entity.id
_entity.type
_entity.pdbx_description
1 polymer ?
#
loop_
_entity_poly.entity_id
_entity_poly.type
_entity_poly.pdbx_seq_one_letter_code
_entity_poly.pdbx_strand_id
1 'polypeptide(L)' 'MLKNHLYNLLLQIVQENKTLWRIKNHYLNDLENCSVCKEFWNKMEVDKKQHIQDLKTLIKQHLE' A
#
# COMPACT_ATOMS: atom_id res chain seq x y z
N MET A 1 -7.20 25.24 2.91
CA MET A 1 -6.86 23.90 3.45
C MET A 1 -7.52 22.85 2.57
N LEU A 2 -6.84 21.73 2.30
CA LEU A 2 -7.49 20.57 1.69
C LEU A 2 -8.67 20.14 2.57
N LYS A 3 -9.77 19.69 1.96
CA LYS A 3 -10.84 19.02 2.73
C LYS A 3 -10.20 17.85 3.49
N ASN A 4 -10.52 17.68 4.77
CA ASN A 4 -9.94 16.62 5.62
C ASN A 4 -9.98 15.25 4.95
N HIS A 5 -11.04 14.97 4.18
CA HIS A 5 -11.18 13.75 3.38
C HIS A 5 -10.09 13.57 2.31
N LEU A 6 -9.86 14.57 1.44
CA LEU A 6 -8.82 14.50 0.41
C LEU A 6 -7.43 14.42 1.02
N TYR A 7 -7.18 15.14 2.11
CA TYR A 7 -5.93 15.02 2.86
C TYR A 7 -5.70 13.59 3.38
N ASN A 8 -6.73 12.96 3.94
CA ASN A 8 -6.65 11.59 4.43
C ASN A 8 -6.34 10.59 3.31
N LEU A 9 -6.94 10.75 2.12
CA LEU A 9 -6.65 9.91 0.96
C LEU A 9 -5.20 10.05 0.50
N LEU A 10 -4.69 11.29 0.42
CA LEU A 10 -3.31 11.59 0.07
C LEU A 10 -2.31 11.04 1.11
N LEU A 11 -2.66 11.12 2.40
CA LEU A 11 -1.85 10.52 3.46
C LEU A 11 -1.83 9.00 3.33
N GLN A 12 -2.98 8.38 3.09
CA GLN A 12 -3.10 6.93 3.00
C GLN A 12 -2.30 6.36 1.84
N ILE A 13 -2.37 6.97 0.64
CA ILE A 13 -1.61 6.47 -0.52
C ILE A 13 -0.10 6.51 -0.27
N VAL A 14 0.42 7.48 0.48
CA VAL A 14 1.83 7.51 0.88
C VAL A 14 2.16 6.34 1.80
N GLN A 15 1.29 6.02 2.76
CA GLN A 15 1.50 4.88 3.67
C GLN A 15 1.47 3.54 2.94
N GLU A 16 0.56 3.37 1.98
CA GLU A 16 0.48 2.14 1.19
C GLU A 16 1.73 1.96 0.32
N ASN A 17 2.22 3.02 -0.33
CA ASN A 17 3.46 2.96 -1.11
C ASN A 17 4.68 2.63 -0.22
N LYS A 18 4.80 3.26 0.96
CA LYS A 18 5.88 2.97 1.92
C LYS A 18 5.83 1.52 2.41
N THR A 19 4.64 0.99 2.65
CA THR A 19 4.46 -0.39 3.12
C THR A 19 4.80 -1.38 2.01
N LEU A 20 4.32 -1.13 0.78
CA LEU A 20 4.65 -1.94 -0.39
C LEU A 20 6.16 -2.00 -0.63
N TRP A 21 6.85 -0.86 -0.52
CA TRP A 21 8.30 -0.81 -0.64
C TRP A 21 9.01 -1.65 0.43
N ARG A 22 8.57 -1.56 1.69
CA ARG A 22 9.13 -2.37 2.78
C ARG A 22 8.92 -3.87 2.58
N ILE A 23 7.73 -4.28 2.14
CA ILE A 23 7.45 -5.70 1.84
C ILE A 23 8.43 -6.23 0.78
N LYS A 24 8.60 -5.48 -0.31
CA LYS A 24 9.44 -5.89 -1.44
C LYS A 24 10.93 -5.92 -1.15
N ASN A 25 11.43 -4.95 -0.38
CA ASN A 25 12.86 -4.73 -0.22
C ASN A 25 13.42 -5.24 1.11
N HIS A 26 12.56 -5.48 2.09
CA HIS A 26 12.97 -5.92 3.42
C HIS A 26 12.22 -7.19 3.83
N TYR A 27 10.90 -7.13 3.99
CA TYR A 27 10.19 -8.20 4.70
C TYR A 27 10.26 -9.54 3.98
N LEU A 28 10.22 -9.55 2.64
CA LEU A 28 10.39 -10.78 1.86
C LEU A 28 11.83 -11.34 1.91
N ASN A 29 12.83 -10.47 2.12
CA ASN A 29 14.25 -10.86 2.22
C ASN A 29 14.61 -11.36 3.63
N ASP A 30 13.92 -10.84 4.65
CA ASP A 30 14.08 -11.23 6.05
C ASP A 30 13.32 -12.53 6.37
N LEU A 31 12.65 -13.13 5.38
CA LEU A 31 12.07 -14.45 5.53
C LEU A 31 13.18 -15.48 5.56
N GLU A 32 13.34 -16.12 6.71
CA GLU A 32 14.00 -17.41 6.82
C GLU A 32 13.15 -18.49 6.10
N ASN A 33 13.09 -19.71 6.62
CA ASN A 33 12.39 -20.82 5.98
C ASN A 33 10.86 -20.84 6.25
N CYS A 34 10.24 -19.70 6.54
CA CYS A 34 8.80 -19.63 6.83
C CYS A 34 7.96 -19.50 5.55
N SER A 35 7.49 -20.62 5.00
CA SER A 35 6.62 -20.66 3.81
C SER A 35 5.29 -19.93 4.01
N VAL A 36 4.65 -20.11 5.17
CA VAL A 36 3.38 -19.45 5.51
C VAL A 36 3.54 -17.92 5.54
N CYS A 37 4.67 -17.45 6.09
CA CYS A 37 4.99 -16.02 6.13
C CYS A 37 5.20 -15.48 4.71
N LYS A 38 5.88 -16.24 3.84
CA LYS A 38 6.09 -15.88 2.43
C LYS A 38 4.76 -15.72 1.68
N GLU A 39 3.85 -16.68 1.84
CA GLU A 39 2.51 -16.61 1.22
C GLU A 39 1.74 -15.39 1.73
N PHE A 40 1.79 -15.11 3.03
CA PHE A 40 1.16 -13.95 3.62
C PHE A 40 1.71 -12.63 3.05
N TRP A 41 3.03 -12.48 2.98
CA TRP A 41 3.64 -11.25 2.44
C TRP A 41 3.39 -11.07 0.95
N ASN A 42 3.36 -12.16 0.18
CA ASN A 42 2.98 -12.12 -1.23
C ASN A 42 1.53 -11.67 -1.41
N LYS A 43 0.60 -12.21 -0.61
CA LYS A 43 -0.80 -11.75 -0.61
C LYS A 43 -0.88 -10.28 -0.23
N MET A 44 -0.17 -9.86 0.81
CA MET A 44 -0.16 -8.46 1.23
C MET A 44 0.41 -7.55 0.14
N GLU A 45 1.44 -7.95 -0.60
CA GLU A 45 1.96 -7.18 -1.74
C GLU A 45 0.87 -6.93 -2.79
N VAL A 46 0.09 -7.96 -3.14
CA VAL A 46 -1.02 -7.87 -4.10
C VAL A 46 -2.10 -6.92 -3.58
N ASP A 47 -2.54 -7.09 -2.33
CA ASP A 47 -3.57 -6.26 -1.70
C ASP A 47 -3.13 -4.78 -1.66
N LYS A 48 -1.86 -4.51 -1.33
CA LYS A 48 -1.29 -3.16 -1.30
C LYS A 48 -1.29 -2.50 -2.68
N LYS A 49 -0.98 -3.25 -3.75
CA LYS A 49 -1.07 -2.73 -5.12
C LYS A 49 -2.50 -2.35 -5.47
N GLN A 50 -3.48 -3.18 -5.10
CA GLN A 50 -4.89 -2.89 -5.36
C GLN A 50 -5.33 -1.62 -4.62
N HIS A 51 -5.04 -1.52 -3.32
CA HIS A 51 -5.37 -0.32 -2.54
C HIS A 51 -4.76 0.96 -3.12
N ILE A 52 -3.52 0.92 -3.63
CA ILE A 52 -2.90 2.07 -4.28
C ILE A 52 -3.69 2.50 -5.53
N GLN A 53 -4.22 1.56 -6.32
CA GLN A 53 -5.02 1.90 -7.50
C GLN A 53 -6.39 2.47 -7.11
N ASP A 54 -7.03 1.91 -6.09
CA ASP A 54 -8.31 2.41 -5.59
C ASP A 54 -8.14 3.84 -5.04
N LEU A 55 -7.08 4.08 -4.26
CA LEU A 55 -6.75 5.39 -3.74
C LEU A 55 -6.44 6.39 -4.85
N LYS A 56 -5.68 6.00 -5.89
CA LYS A 56 -5.45 6.88 -7.06
C LYS A 56 -6.74 7.29 -7.74
N THR A 57 -7.66 6.34 -7.90
CA THR A 57 -8.97 6.58 -8.52
C THR A 57 -9.79 7.57 -7.70
N LEU A 58 -9.91 7.36 -6.39
CA LEU A 58 -10.63 8.24 -5.48
C LEU A 58 -10.01 9.64 -5.39
N ILE A 59 -8.68 9.73 -5.32
CA ILE A 59 -7.98 11.02 -5.30
C ILE A 59 -8.27 11.80 -6.57
N LYS A 60 -8.23 11.16 -7.74
CA LYS A 60 -8.53 11.81 -9.02
C LYS A 60 -9.96 12.38 -9.05
N GLN A 61 -10.94 11.61 -8.59
CA GLN A 61 -12.35 12.04 -8.50
C GLN A 61 -12.58 13.25 -7.57
N HIS A 62 -11.67 13.51 -6.63
CA HIS A 62 -11.75 14.64 -5.70
C HIS A 62 -10.88 15.83 -6.09
N LEU A 63 -10.08 15.71 -7.17
CA LEU A 63 -9.26 16.78 -7.75
C LEU A 63 -9.87 17.38 -9.02
N GLU A 64 -10.72 16.62 -9.73
CA GLU A 64 -11.58 17.07 -10.82
C GLU A 64 -12.81 17.83 -10.30
#